data_AF-A0A1G3I950-F1
#
_entry.id   AF-A0A1G3I950-F1
#
_cell.length_a   1.000
_cell.length_b   1.000
_cell.length_c   1.000
_cell.angle_alpha   90.00
_cell.angle_beta   90.00
_cell.angle_gamma   90.00
#
_symmetry.space_group_name_H-M   'P 1'
#
loop_
_entity.id
_entity.type
_entity.pdbx_description
1 polymer ?
#
loop_
_entity_poly.entity_id
_entity_poly.type
_entity_poly.pdbx_seq_one_letter_code
_entity_poly.pdbx_strand_id
1 'polypeptide(L)'
;MNEMIIVRSASFYYNPPDLQELEGEDMYVRIAGAIIMALTTASCQTAGSSAGNGPITLSSKVNRSYQEYLNTLEPLAFAVSTDGKSSGRFYCSKPRNVCFRTNEITEALVRCRNSTPKGPAGKADCKIFALKNKVVWNGPVTFKDQGQVRAKPAPVGNNSGIIMGQRPNKPAPVGDGPLTITEAVNKDFQNYLDLQEPLAFAVSADGRNSGWFFCKTQSACATMDAAGNAVKYCNGSISQGEKTCKVLALKRDVVWKGRVLISPVK
;
A
#
# COMPACT_ATOMS: atom_id res chain seq x y z
N MET A 1 56.05 -4.92 -0.86
CA MET A 1 56.05 -4.39 -2.24
C MET A 1 54.63 -3.90 -2.48
N ASN A 2 54.41 -2.59 -2.37
CA ASN A 2 53.08 -1.99 -2.48
C ASN A 2 52.97 -1.33 -3.84
N GLU A 3 52.08 -1.82 -4.69
CA GLU A 3 51.73 -1.16 -5.94
C GLU A 3 50.68 -0.06 -5.67
N MET A 4 51.05 1.16 -6.04
CA MET A 4 50.22 2.35 -5.96
C MET A 4 49.53 2.55 -7.31
N ILE A 5 48.20 2.37 -7.37
CA ILE A 5 47.41 2.60 -8.57
C ILE A 5 47.02 4.09 -8.63
N ILE A 6 47.58 4.81 -9.61
CA ILE A 6 47.25 6.20 -9.92
C ILE A 6 46.09 6.20 -10.93
N VAL A 7 44.93 6.70 -10.51
CA VAL A 7 43.78 6.93 -11.39
C VAL A 7 43.87 8.34 -11.96
N ARG A 8 44.07 8.47 -13.28
CA ARG A 8 44.07 9.75 -13.99
C ARG A 8 42.65 10.15 -14.36
N SER A 9 42.26 11.34 -13.93
CA SER A 9 41.01 12.02 -14.30
C SER A 9 41.07 12.48 -15.76
N ALA A 10 40.10 12.07 -16.58
CA ALA A 10 39.94 12.59 -17.94
C ALA A 10 38.89 13.71 -17.93
N SER A 11 39.34 14.95 -18.16
CA SER A 11 38.47 16.11 -18.39
C SER A 11 38.03 16.11 -19.85
N PHE A 12 36.74 15.88 -20.12
CA PHE A 12 36.16 16.08 -21.44
C PHE A 12 35.87 17.56 -21.66
N TYR A 13 36.69 18.22 -22.48
CA TYR A 13 36.40 19.55 -23.01
C TYR A 13 35.36 19.42 -24.12
N TYR A 14 34.22 20.07 -23.91
CA TYR A 14 33.15 20.18 -24.91
C TYR A 14 33.48 21.38 -25.81
N ASN A 15 33.84 21.13 -27.07
CA ASN A 15 33.99 22.18 -28.07
C ASN A 15 32.60 22.52 -28.64
N PRO A 16 32.11 23.76 -28.51
CA PRO A 16 30.93 24.20 -29.24
C PRO A 16 31.25 24.32 -30.75
N PRO A 17 30.30 24.01 -31.64
CA PRO A 17 30.50 24.19 -33.07
C PRO A 17 30.54 25.68 -33.43
N ASP A 18 31.44 25.99 -34.36
CA ASP A 18 31.64 27.27 -35.02
C ASP A 18 30.33 27.81 -35.62
N LEU A 19 29.94 29.01 -35.21
CA LEU A 19 28.86 29.77 -35.83
C LEU A 19 29.44 30.52 -37.02
N GLN A 20 29.25 29.98 -38.22
CA GLN A 20 29.50 30.73 -39.45
C GLN A 20 28.42 31.79 -39.66
N GLU A 21 28.85 33.04 -39.66
CA GLU A 21 28.15 34.22 -40.17
C GLU A 21 27.79 34.00 -41.64
N LEU A 22 26.48 33.99 -41.94
CA LEU A 22 25.97 34.05 -43.30
C LEU A 22 25.25 35.39 -43.46
N GLU A 23 25.99 36.37 -43.97
CA GLU A 23 25.44 37.61 -44.52
C GLU A 23 24.85 37.31 -45.90
N GLY A 24 23.60 37.67 -46.11
CA GLY A 24 22.86 37.40 -47.34
C GLY A 24 21.42 37.88 -47.22
N GLU A 25 21.25 39.19 -47.30
CA GLU A 25 19.95 39.85 -47.47
C GLU A 25 19.32 39.40 -48.81
N ASP A 26 17.99 39.37 -48.88
CA ASP A 26 17.15 39.06 -50.07
C ASP A 26 16.66 37.61 -50.30
N MET A 27 16.27 36.89 -49.24
CA MET A 27 15.39 35.72 -49.40
C MET A 27 14.41 35.49 -48.23
N TYR A 28 13.87 36.57 -47.66
CA TYR A 28 13.10 36.55 -46.41
C TYR A 28 11.56 36.68 -46.59
N VAL A 29 10.94 36.07 -47.61
CA VAL A 29 9.44 36.14 -47.71
C VAL A 29 8.74 34.81 -48.07
N ARG A 30 9.44 33.77 -48.54
CA ARG A 30 8.74 32.53 -48.99
C ARG A 30 9.17 31.21 -48.37
N ILE A 31 10.11 31.22 -47.41
CA ILE A 31 10.46 30.04 -46.60
C ILE A 31 10.11 30.27 -45.11
N ALA A 32 9.12 31.14 -44.84
CA ALA A 32 8.60 31.38 -43.49
C ALA A 32 7.32 30.56 -43.18
N GLY A 33 6.95 29.59 -44.02
CA GLY A 33 5.68 28.87 -43.93
C GLY A 33 5.73 27.42 -43.42
N ALA A 34 6.92 26.83 -43.19
CA ALA A 34 7.03 25.38 -42.99
C ALA A 34 7.85 24.92 -41.76
N ILE A 35 8.26 25.81 -40.85
CA ILE A 35 9.13 25.46 -39.70
C ILE A 35 8.50 25.80 -38.33
N ILE A 36 7.23 26.23 -38.26
CA ILE A 36 6.56 26.59 -36.97
C ILE A 36 5.50 25.55 -36.54
N MET A 37 5.66 24.27 -36.91
CA MET A 37 4.69 23.22 -36.53
C MET A 37 5.35 21.93 -35.99
N ALA A 38 6.47 22.07 -35.26
CA ALA A 38 7.22 20.91 -34.75
C ALA A 38 7.60 20.97 -33.25
N LEU A 39 7.02 21.88 -32.44
CA LEU A 39 7.49 22.08 -31.05
C LEU A 39 6.40 22.10 -29.96
N THR A 40 5.19 21.62 -30.22
CA THR A 40 4.12 21.57 -29.20
C THR A 40 3.72 20.17 -28.75
N THR A 41 4.57 19.15 -28.90
CA THR A 41 4.48 17.96 -28.04
C THR A 41 5.16 18.26 -26.71
N ALA A 42 4.58 19.21 -25.97
CA ALA A 42 4.81 19.29 -24.53
C ALA A 42 4.30 17.98 -23.95
N SER A 43 5.21 17.01 -23.80
CA SER A 43 4.94 15.79 -23.06
C SER A 43 4.45 16.23 -21.69
N CYS A 44 3.18 15.96 -21.41
CA CYS A 44 2.65 16.01 -20.08
C CYS A 44 3.40 14.93 -19.30
N GLN A 45 4.61 15.25 -18.82
CA GLN A 45 5.28 14.51 -17.76
C GLN A 45 4.49 14.82 -16.49
N THR A 46 3.26 14.32 -16.43
CA THR A 46 2.62 14.03 -15.16
C THR A 46 3.66 13.17 -14.45
N ALA A 47 4.33 13.72 -13.43
CA ALA A 47 5.32 13.02 -12.64
C ALA A 47 4.70 11.66 -12.29
N GLY A 48 5.14 10.62 -13.02
CA GLY A 48 4.35 9.41 -13.17
C GLY A 48 4.14 8.84 -11.80
N SER A 49 2.88 8.69 -11.37
CA SER A 49 2.62 8.16 -10.04
C SER A 49 3.37 6.84 -9.92
N SER A 50 4.29 6.73 -8.95
CA SER A 50 5.01 5.49 -8.72
C SER A 50 4.06 4.34 -8.36
N ALA A 51 2.83 4.68 -7.96
CA ALA A 51 1.71 3.76 -7.79
C ALA A 51 1.39 3.00 -9.08
N GLY A 52 1.06 1.73 -8.93
CA GLY A 52 0.57 0.94 -10.04
C GLY A 52 -0.88 1.23 -10.36
N ASN A 53 -1.28 0.91 -11.59
CA ASN A 53 -2.62 1.13 -12.10
C ASN A 53 -3.13 -0.12 -12.82
N GLY A 54 -4.45 -0.27 -12.90
CA GLY A 54 -5.13 -1.35 -13.62
C GLY A 54 -5.36 -2.61 -12.76
N PRO A 55 -6.05 -3.62 -13.32
CA PRO A 55 -6.29 -4.86 -12.61
C PRO A 55 -4.99 -5.63 -12.41
N ILE A 56 -4.76 -6.14 -11.21
CA ILE A 56 -3.61 -6.99 -10.89
C ILE A 56 -4.04 -8.24 -10.14
N THR A 57 -3.38 -9.37 -10.47
CA THR A 57 -3.55 -10.62 -9.74
C THR A 57 -2.24 -11.01 -9.08
N LEU A 58 -2.18 -10.92 -7.75
CA LEU A 58 -1.02 -11.28 -6.95
C LEU A 58 -0.88 -12.79 -6.83
N SER A 59 0.32 -13.28 -7.14
CA SER A 59 0.70 -14.66 -6.88
C SER A 59 0.71 -14.95 -5.38
N SER A 60 0.55 -16.23 -5.04
CA SER A 60 0.77 -16.84 -3.71
C SER A 60 1.97 -16.27 -2.97
N LYS A 61 3.10 -16.21 -3.67
CA LYS A 61 4.39 -15.73 -3.16
C LYS A 61 4.36 -14.25 -2.84
N VAL A 62 3.83 -13.43 -3.74
CA VAL A 62 3.72 -11.98 -3.53
C VAL A 62 2.74 -11.67 -2.41
N ASN A 63 1.62 -12.39 -2.32
CA ASN A 63 0.68 -12.24 -1.21
C ASN A 63 1.35 -12.54 0.14
N ARG A 64 2.09 -13.65 0.26
CA ARG A 64 2.84 -13.97 1.48
C ARG A 64 3.83 -12.87 1.85
N SER A 65 4.60 -12.38 0.86
CA SER A 65 5.55 -11.27 1.03
C SER A 65 4.86 -9.98 1.49
N TYR A 66 3.65 -9.72 1.00
CA TYR A 66 2.83 -8.57 1.42
C TYR A 66 2.33 -8.72 2.85
N GLN A 67 1.88 -9.91 3.26
CA GLN A 67 1.52 -10.17 4.66
C GLN A 67 2.73 -10.00 5.60
N GLU A 68 3.92 -10.46 5.21
CA GLU A 68 5.15 -10.22 5.96
C GLU A 68 5.46 -8.72 6.08
N TYR A 69 5.27 -7.96 5.00
CA TYR A 69 5.42 -6.50 5.01
C TYR A 69 4.48 -5.83 6.02
N LEU A 70 3.19 -6.22 6.04
CA LEU A 70 2.21 -5.67 7.00
C LEU A 70 2.58 -5.99 8.47
N ASN A 71 3.19 -7.16 8.71
CA ASN A 71 3.63 -7.58 10.04
C ASN A 71 5.01 -7.04 10.45
N THR A 72 5.66 -6.25 9.59
CA THR A 72 6.99 -5.70 9.88
C THR A 72 6.87 -4.44 10.73
N LEU A 73 7.79 -4.24 11.68
CA LEU A 73 7.89 -2.99 12.45
C LEU A 73 8.29 -1.84 11.49
N GLU A 74 7.51 -0.76 11.46
CA GLU A 74 7.74 0.41 10.59
C GLU A 74 7.92 0.07 9.09
N PRO A 75 6.89 -0.49 8.43
CA PRO A 75 6.92 -0.77 7.01
C PRO A 75 6.77 0.53 6.21
N LEU A 76 7.63 0.77 5.22
CA LEU A 76 7.69 2.04 4.50
C LEU A 76 7.08 1.93 3.11
N ALA A 77 7.55 0.99 2.29
CA ALA A 77 7.06 0.82 0.92
C ALA A 77 7.06 -0.65 0.49
N PHE A 78 6.06 -1.02 -0.31
CA PHE A 78 5.92 -2.32 -0.94
C PHE A 78 5.67 -2.14 -2.43
N ALA A 79 6.53 -2.72 -3.25
CA ALA A 79 6.45 -2.71 -4.70
C ALA A 79 6.15 -4.10 -5.24
N VAL A 80 5.42 -4.15 -6.33
CA VAL A 80 4.99 -5.39 -7.01
C VAL A 80 5.23 -5.25 -8.50
N SER A 81 5.62 -6.35 -9.16
CA SER A 81 5.71 -6.40 -10.63
C SER A 81 4.31 -6.34 -11.24
N THR A 82 4.17 -5.71 -12.40
CA THR A 82 2.88 -5.54 -13.11
C THR A 82 2.18 -6.85 -13.45
N ASP A 83 2.91 -7.97 -13.50
CA ASP A 83 2.36 -9.32 -13.67
C ASP A 83 1.97 -10.03 -12.36
N GLY A 84 2.18 -9.38 -11.20
CA GLY A 84 1.85 -9.87 -9.86
C GLY A 84 2.73 -11.02 -9.34
N LYS A 85 3.87 -11.32 -9.98
CA LYS A 85 4.71 -12.48 -9.66
C LYS A 85 5.93 -12.17 -8.78
N SER A 86 6.37 -10.92 -8.73
CA SER A 86 7.55 -10.46 -8.00
C SER A 86 7.21 -9.28 -7.09
N SER A 87 8.00 -9.10 -6.03
CA SER A 87 7.76 -8.01 -5.06
C SER A 87 9.06 -7.57 -4.40
N GLY A 88 9.11 -6.31 -3.99
CA GLY A 88 10.17 -5.77 -3.14
C GLY A 88 9.57 -4.99 -1.98
N ARG A 89 10.19 -5.08 -0.80
CA ARG A 89 9.73 -4.34 0.38
C ARG A 89 10.88 -3.57 1.01
N PHE A 90 10.55 -2.40 1.55
CA PHE A 90 11.44 -1.57 2.33
C PHE A 90 10.78 -1.22 3.67
N TYR A 91 11.55 -1.36 4.75
CA TYR A 91 11.11 -1.16 6.12
C TYR A 91 12.32 -0.72 6.97
N CYS A 92 12.04 -0.13 8.13
CA CYS A 92 13.10 0.24 9.05
C CYS A 92 13.29 -0.83 10.14
N SER A 93 14.50 -1.39 10.24
CA SER A 93 14.81 -2.44 11.22
C SER A 93 15.16 -1.91 12.61
N LYS A 94 15.44 -0.61 12.74
CA LYS A 94 15.79 0.06 14.01
C LYS A 94 14.90 1.29 14.21
N PRO A 95 14.50 1.61 15.45
CA PRO A 95 13.66 2.77 15.69
C PRO A 95 14.31 4.08 15.23
N ARG A 96 13.51 4.79 14.43
CA ARG A 96 13.43 6.24 14.20
C ARG A 96 14.55 7.07 13.59
N ASN A 97 15.82 6.68 13.42
CA ASN A 97 16.80 7.70 12.93
C ASN A 97 17.66 7.32 11.72
N VAL A 98 17.73 6.02 11.37
CA VAL A 98 18.69 5.55 10.36
C VAL A 98 18.08 5.52 8.95
N CYS A 99 16.78 5.30 8.83
CA CYS A 99 16.12 5.09 7.53
C CYS A 99 15.67 6.37 6.82
N PHE A 100 15.81 7.54 7.44
CA PHE A 100 15.36 8.82 6.85
C PHE A 100 16.23 9.32 5.69
N ARG A 101 17.41 8.72 5.47
CA ARG A 101 18.31 9.15 4.39
C ARG A 101 18.03 8.44 3.06
N THR A 102 17.18 7.41 3.05
CA THR A 102 16.89 6.61 1.86
C THR A 102 15.46 6.84 1.39
N ASN A 103 15.29 6.96 0.06
CA ASN A 103 13.98 7.08 -0.55
C ASN A 103 13.31 5.70 -0.57
N GLU A 104 12.28 5.52 0.26
CA GLU A 104 11.60 4.24 0.46
C GLU A 104 10.97 3.67 -0.81
N ILE A 105 10.47 4.55 -1.68
CA ILE A 105 9.86 4.18 -2.96
C ILE A 105 10.93 3.60 -3.87
N THR A 106 12.07 4.29 -4.01
CA THR A 106 13.19 3.83 -4.84
C THR A 106 13.71 2.48 -4.34
N GLU A 107 13.90 2.32 -3.03
CA GLU A 107 14.37 1.07 -2.44
C GLU A 107 13.44 -0.12 -2.69
N ALA A 108 12.13 0.07 -2.48
CA ALA A 108 11.15 -0.99 -2.74
C ALA A 108 11.12 -1.37 -4.23
N LEU A 109 11.17 -0.38 -5.14
CA LEU A 109 11.21 -0.61 -6.58
C LEU A 109 12.48 -1.34 -7.03
N VAL A 110 13.65 -0.94 -6.53
CA VAL A 110 14.92 -1.61 -6.83
C VAL A 110 14.87 -3.06 -6.38
N ARG A 111 14.41 -3.33 -5.15
CA ARG A 111 14.25 -4.70 -4.64
C ARG A 111 13.29 -5.52 -5.48
N CYS A 112 12.17 -4.93 -5.92
CA CYS A 112 11.22 -5.59 -6.80
C CYS A 112 11.88 -5.96 -8.14
N ARG A 113 12.57 -5.01 -8.79
CA ARG A 113 13.26 -5.22 -10.08
C ARG A 113 14.41 -6.22 -10.01
N ASN A 114 15.05 -6.32 -8.84
CA ASN A 114 16.11 -7.31 -8.57
C ASN A 114 15.52 -8.70 -8.34
N SER A 115 14.32 -8.79 -7.76
CA SER A 115 13.60 -10.06 -7.57
C SER A 115 12.89 -10.56 -8.83
N THR A 116 12.70 -9.70 -9.84
CA THR A 116 11.99 -10.00 -11.07
C THR A 116 12.90 -10.74 -12.06
N PRO A 117 12.60 -12.00 -12.43
CA PRO A 117 13.36 -12.73 -13.43
C PRO A 117 13.35 -11.98 -14.77
N LYS A 118 14.47 -12.02 -15.51
CA LYS A 118 14.49 -11.58 -16.90
C LYS A 118 13.75 -12.62 -17.74
N GLY A 119 12.51 -12.32 -18.12
CA GLY A 119 11.76 -13.17 -19.04
C GLY A 119 12.16 -12.92 -20.50
N PRO A 120 11.68 -13.74 -21.45
CA PRO A 120 11.86 -13.51 -22.89
C PRO A 120 11.20 -12.19 -23.36
N ALA A 121 10.17 -11.73 -22.65
CA ALA A 121 9.52 -10.43 -22.87
C ALA A 121 10.21 -9.25 -22.14
N GLY A 122 11.39 -9.46 -21.56
CA GLY A 122 12.09 -8.47 -20.74
C GLY A 122 11.74 -8.55 -19.23
N LYS A 123 12.22 -7.57 -18.45
CA LYS A 123 11.86 -7.45 -17.03
C LYS A 123 10.48 -6.81 -16.92
N ALA A 124 9.55 -7.46 -16.19
CA ALA A 124 8.29 -6.83 -15.84
C ALA A 124 8.54 -5.54 -15.07
N ASP A 125 7.80 -4.48 -15.41
CA ASP A 125 7.91 -3.21 -14.68
C ASP A 125 7.37 -3.38 -13.25
N CYS A 126 8.00 -2.72 -12.29
CA CYS A 126 7.61 -2.73 -10.89
C CYS A 126 6.96 -1.40 -10.53
N LYS A 127 5.87 -1.47 -9.78
CA LYS A 127 5.12 -0.30 -9.28
C LYS A 127 4.87 -0.41 -7.79
N ILE A 128 4.63 0.73 -7.14
CA ILE A 128 4.26 0.78 -5.74
C ILE A 128 2.84 0.26 -5.56
N PHE A 129 2.71 -0.73 -4.68
CA PHE A 129 1.45 -1.34 -4.30
C PHE A 129 0.96 -0.82 -2.95
N ALA A 130 1.86 -0.63 -1.97
CA ALA A 130 1.51 -0.06 -0.68
C ALA A 130 2.60 0.88 -0.12
N LEU A 131 2.17 1.86 0.65
CA LEU A 131 3.00 2.80 1.41
C LEU A 131 2.50 2.85 2.85
N LYS A 132 3.40 2.70 3.82
CA LYS A 132 3.08 2.77 5.26
C LYS A 132 1.83 1.95 5.63
N ASN A 133 1.76 0.69 5.17
CA ASN A 133 0.61 -0.22 5.29
C ASN A 133 -0.67 0.13 4.52
N LYS A 134 -0.71 1.25 3.80
CA LYS A 134 -1.85 1.63 2.96
C LYS A 134 -1.63 1.17 1.53
N VAL A 135 -2.58 0.42 0.97
CA VAL A 135 -2.58 0.11 -0.47
C VAL A 135 -2.79 1.40 -1.25
N VAL A 136 -1.92 1.67 -2.21
CA VAL A 136 -1.98 2.85 -3.09
C VAL A 136 -2.14 2.46 -4.56
N TRP A 137 -2.38 1.17 -4.83
CA TRP A 137 -2.64 0.66 -6.17
C TRP A 137 -4.00 1.14 -6.69
N ASN A 138 -4.03 1.67 -7.91
CA ASN A 138 -5.23 2.20 -8.54
C ASN A 138 -5.86 1.18 -9.50
N GLY A 139 -6.68 0.28 -8.95
CA GLY A 139 -7.42 -0.69 -9.72
C GLY A 139 -7.75 -1.96 -8.93
N PRO A 140 -8.51 -2.90 -9.53
CA PRO A 140 -8.89 -4.14 -8.86
C PRO A 140 -7.68 -5.00 -8.51
N VAL A 141 -7.62 -5.51 -7.27
CA VAL A 141 -6.56 -6.41 -6.80
C VAL A 141 -7.17 -7.77 -6.47
N THR A 142 -6.67 -8.82 -7.11
CA THR A 142 -7.03 -10.22 -6.83
C THR A 142 -5.84 -10.97 -6.26
N PHE A 143 -6.07 -11.93 -5.36
CA PHE A 143 -5.02 -12.79 -4.80
C PHE A 143 -5.27 -14.24 -5.24
N LYS A 144 -4.30 -14.88 -5.92
CA LYS A 144 -4.47 -16.25 -6.45
C LYS A 144 -4.81 -17.31 -5.41
N ASP A 145 -4.39 -17.09 -4.15
CA ASP A 145 -4.51 -18.07 -3.07
C ASP A 145 -5.68 -17.83 -2.11
N GLN A 146 -6.67 -17.03 -2.48
CA GLN A 146 -7.91 -16.98 -1.69
C GLN A 146 -8.83 -18.21 -1.90
N GLY A 147 -8.26 -19.35 -2.29
CA GLY A 147 -8.76 -20.66 -1.87
C GLY A 147 -8.25 -20.97 -0.46
N GLN A 148 -9.06 -20.66 0.56
CA GLN A 148 -8.88 -21.07 1.97
C GLN A 148 -7.45 -20.94 2.54
N VAL A 149 -7.02 -19.71 2.83
CA VAL A 149 -6.01 -19.54 3.88
C VAL A 149 -6.75 -19.78 5.21
N ARG A 150 -6.58 -20.97 5.82
CA ARG A 150 -6.91 -21.17 7.24
C ARG A 150 -6.16 -20.09 8.01
N ALA A 151 -6.89 -19.13 8.59
CA ALA A 151 -6.32 -18.19 9.52
C ALA A 151 -5.53 -18.99 10.56
N LYS A 152 -4.22 -18.77 10.64
CA LYS A 152 -3.43 -19.25 11.77
C LYS A 152 -4.12 -18.65 13.00
N PRO A 153 -4.55 -19.47 13.99
CA PRO A 153 -5.12 -18.93 15.22
C PRO A 153 -4.15 -17.88 15.76
N ALA A 154 -4.67 -16.74 16.20
CA ALA A 154 -3.87 -15.79 16.95
C ALA A 154 -3.11 -16.58 18.03
N PRO A 155 -1.80 -16.37 18.22
CA PRO A 155 -1.09 -17.01 19.30
C PRO A 155 -1.84 -16.68 20.59
N VAL A 156 -2.40 -17.70 21.22
CA VAL A 156 -2.95 -17.60 22.57
C VAL A 156 -1.74 -17.28 23.43
N GLY A 157 -1.53 -15.99 23.69
CA GLY A 157 -0.48 -15.52 24.56
C GLY A 157 -0.77 -16.05 25.95
N ASN A 158 -0.06 -17.10 26.35
CA ASN A 158 -0.05 -17.61 27.71
C ASN A 158 0.73 -16.64 28.60
N ASN A 159 0.18 -15.43 28.83
CA ASN A 159 0.62 -14.57 29.91
C ASN A 159 -0.37 -14.74 31.06
N SER A 160 -0.14 -15.79 31.85
CA SER A 160 -0.72 -15.96 33.18
C SER A 160 -0.07 -14.98 34.15
N GLY A 161 -0.34 -13.69 33.96
CA GLY A 161 -0.15 -12.66 34.97
C GLY A 161 -1.52 -12.37 35.58
N ILE A 162 -1.79 -12.90 36.77
CA ILE A 162 -3.03 -12.68 37.51
C ILE A 162 -3.08 -11.19 37.90
N ILE A 163 -3.71 -10.37 37.06
CA ILE A 163 -4.20 -9.05 37.46
C ILE A 163 -5.68 -9.22 37.78
N MET A 164 -6.00 -9.10 39.08
CA MET A 164 -7.38 -9.09 39.56
C MET A 164 -8.18 -8.00 38.82
N GLY A 165 -9.22 -8.42 38.09
CA GLY A 165 -10.22 -7.53 37.47
C GLY A 165 -10.50 -7.76 35.99
N GLN A 166 -9.69 -8.53 35.25
CA GLN A 166 -9.99 -8.84 33.85
C GLN A 166 -11.14 -9.86 33.76
N ARG A 167 -12.32 -9.39 33.33
CA ARG A 167 -13.41 -10.29 32.89
C ARG A 167 -12.84 -11.30 31.90
N PRO A 168 -13.24 -12.57 31.94
CA PRO A 168 -12.76 -13.58 31.01
C PRO A 168 -12.90 -13.07 29.57
N ASN A 169 -11.78 -12.97 28.87
CA ASN A 169 -11.66 -12.50 27.49
C ASN A 169 -12.50 -13.40 26.57
N LYS A 170 -13.80 -13.13 26.47
CA LYS A 170 -14.65 -13.73 25.46
C LYS A 170 -14.03 -13.36 24.10
N PRO A 171 -13.68 -14.32 23.24
CA PRO A 171 -13.11 -14.01 21.95
C PRO A 171 -14.04 -13.05 21.20
N ALA A 172 -13.47 -11.99 20.63
CA ALA A 172 -14.22 -11.06 19.79
C ALA A 172 -14.97 -11.86 18.71
N PRO A 173 -16.24 -11.53 18.40
CA PRO A 173 -16.98 -12.18 17.33
C PRO A 173 -16.42 -11.74 15.98
N VAL A 174 -15.30 -12.34 15.59
CA VAL A 174 -14.63 -12.09 14.31
C VAL A 174 -15.51 -12.62 13.19
N GLY A 175 -15.62 -11.82 12.13
CA GLY A 175 -16.39 -12.21 10.96
C GLY A 175 -15.80 -13.36 10.16
N ASP A 176 -16.67 -14.00 9.41
CA ASP A 176 -16.35 -15.14 8.56
C ASP A 176 -17.17 -15.07 7.26
N GLY A 177 -16.68 -15.78 6.23
CA GLY A 177 -17.36 -15.87 4.95
C GLY A 177 -17.10 -14.69 4.00
N PRO A 178 -17.67 -14.74 2.79
CA PRO A 178 -17.59 -13.63 1.85
C PRO A 178 -18.39 -12.42 2.37
N LEU A 179 -17.79 -11.24 2.28
CA LEU A 179 -18.38 -9.97 2.68
C LEU A 179 -18.26 -8.99 1.51
N THR A 180 -19.34 -8.29 1.17
CA THR A 180 -19.31 -7.16 0.24
C THR A 180 -19.76 -5.93 0.99
N ILE A 181 -18.86 -4.97 1.22
CA ILE A 181 -19.16 -3.71 1.91
C ILE A 181 -19.58 -2.62 0.92
N THR A 182 -20.49 -1.77 1.33
CA THR A 182 -20.86 -0.58 0.57
C THR A 182 -19.72 0.44 0.54
N GLU A 183 -19.76 1.38 -0.41
CA GLU A 183 -18.79 2.48 -0.46
C GLU A 183 -18.82 3.33 0.83
N ALA A 184 -20.01 3.55 1.41
CA ALA A 184 -20.16 4.25 2.68
C ALA A 184 -19.39 3.55 3.82
N VAL A 185 -19.57 2.23 3.98
CA VAL A 185 -18.82 1.44 4.96
C VAL A 185 -17.31 1.41 4.66
N ASN A 186 -16.92 1.40 3.39
CA ASN A 186 -15.50 1.51 3.03
C ASN A 186 -14.92 2.87 3.42
N LYS A 187 -15.65 3.97 3.19
CA LYS A 187 -15.25 5.32 3.61
C LYS A 187 -15.09 5.40 5.13
N ASP A 188 -16.04 4.85 5.87
CA ASP A 188 -15.95 4.72 7.34
C ASP A 188 -14.70 3.94 7.77
N PHE A 189 -14.40 2.85 7.07
CA PHE A 189 -13.20 2.06 7.35
C PHE A 189 -11.91 2.84 7.07
N GLN A 190 -11.86 3.64 6.00
CA GLN A 190 -10.71 4.53 5.76
C GLN A 190 -10.56 5.59 6.86
N ASN A 191 -11.66 6.24 7.26
CA ASN A 191 -11.64 7.22 8.36
C ASN A 191 -11.14 6.59 9.66
N TYR A 192 -11.56 5.34 9.94
CA TYR A 192 -11.07 4.57 11.07
C TYR A 192 -9.56 4.33 11.03
N LEU A 193 -8.99 3.98 9.87
CA LEU A 193 -7.56 3.74 9.72
C LEU A 193 -6.71 5.00 9.93
N ASP A 194 -7.28 6.17 9.62
CA ASP A 194 -6.66 7.48 9.78
C ASP A 194 -6.66 7.99 11.23
N LEU A 195 -7.39 7.33 12.14
CA LEU A 195 -7.34 7.64 13.57
C LEU A 195 -5.92 7.40 14.13
N GLN A 196 -5.53 8.16 15.15
CA GLN A 196 -4.22 7.98 15.81
C GLN A 196 -4.12 6.57 16.41
N GLU A 197 -5.17 6.15 17.13
CA GLU A 197 -5.23 4.88 17.85
C GLU A 197 -6.55 4.11 17.59
N PRO A 198 -6.72 3.58 16.36
CA PRO A 198 -7.81 2.67 16.07
C PRO A 198 -7.66 1.40 16.90
N LEU A 199 -8.76 0.91 17.48
CA LEU A 199 -8.74 -0.32 18.26
C LEU A 199 -9.57 -1.45 17.66
N ALA A 200 -10.79 -1.17 17.20
CA ALA A 200 -11.61 -2.16 16.52
C ALA A 200 -12.59 -1.51 15.53
N PHE A 201 -12.87 -2.23 14.45
CA PHE A 201 -13.88 -1.90 13.46
C PHE A 201 -14.79 -3.10 13.22
N ALA A 202 -16.10 -2.89 13.29
CA ALA A 202 -17.13 -3.90 13.07
C ALA A 202 -18.00 -3.52 11.88
N VAL A 203 -18.53 -4.55 11.21
CA VAL A 203 -19.36 -4.42 10.02
C VAL A 203 -20.52 -5.42 10.08
N SER A 204 -21.68 -5.04 9.55
CA SER A 204 -22.83 -5.92 9.41
C SER A 204 -22.58 -7.00 8.35
N ALA A 205 -23.24 -8.15 8.48
CA ALA A 205 -23.10 -9.26 7.53
C ALA A 205 -23.48 -8.90 6.07
N ASP A 206 -24.36 -7.91 5.89
CA ASP A 206 -24.74 -7.38 4.58
C ASP A 206 -23.83 -6.24 4.08
N GLY A 207 -22.82 -5.84 4.87
CA GLY A 207 -21.84 -4.81 4.52
C GLY A 207 -22.39 -3.39 4.42
N ARG A 208 -23.57 -3.13 4.98
CA ARG A 208 -24.26 -1.83 4.90
C ARG A 208 -24.09 -0.95 6.13
N ASN A 209 -23.73 -1.53 7.27
CA ASN A 209 -23.57 -0.81 8.53
C ASN A 209 -22.18 -1.06 9.09
N SER A 210 -21.63 -0.05 9.76
CA SER A 210 -20.33 -0.10 10.40
C SER A 210 -20.37 0.53 11.79
N GLY A 211 -19.35 0.24 12.59
CA GLY A 211 -19.09 0.92 13.86
C GLY A 211 -17.67 0.68 14.30
N TRP A 212 -17.05 1.65 14.97
CA TRP A 212 -15.66 1.54 15.38
C TRP A 212 -15.39 2.11 16.76
N PHE A 213 -14.32 1.63 17.37
CA PHE A 213 -13.85 2.06 18.68
C PHE A 213 -12.38 2.47 18.59
N PHE A 214 -12.05 3.59 19.22
CA PHE A 214 -10.70 4.17 19.21
C PHE A 214 -10.42 4.90 20.52
N CYS A 215 -9.14 5.15 20.80
CA CYS A 215 -8.72 5.99 21.91
C CYS A 215 -8.38 7.40 21.46
N LYS A 216 -8.73 8.38 22.29
CA LYS A 216 -8.20 9.74 22.15
C LYS A 216 -6.75 9.85 22.64
N THR A 217 -6.35 9.02 23.59
CA THR A 217 -5.00 8.97 24.17
C THR A 217 -4.59 7.54 24.53
N GLN A 218 -3.29 7.26 24.46
CA GLN A 218 -2.66 5.93 24.54
C GLN A 218 -2.99 5.08 25.78
N SER A 219 -3.43 5.72 26.87
CA SER A 219 -3.74 5.05 28.14
C SER A 219 -5.24 4.99 28.45
N ALA A 220 -6.08 5.74 27.74
CA ALA A 220 -7.49 5.89 28.12
C ALA A 220 -8.32 4.60 27.96
N CYS A 221 -7.91 3.67 27.10
CA CYS A 221 -8.69 2.45 26.83
C CYS A 221 -7.98 1.13 27.16
N ALA A 222 -6.94 1.15 28.00
CA ALA A 222 -6.16 -0.06 28.33
C ALA A 222 -7.03 -1.22 28.88
N THR A 223 -8.19 -0.92 29.47
CA THR A 223 -9.11 -1.88 30.08
C THR A 223 -10.43 -2.07 29.30
N MET A 224 -10.58 -1.42 28.14
CA MET A 224 -11.86 -1.45 27.41
C MET A 224 -11.91 -2.60 26.39
N ASP A 225 -13.06 -3.28 26.34
CA ASP A 225 -13.38 -4.24 25.28
C ASP A 225 -13.70 -3.49 23.98
N ALA A 226 -12.64 -3.12 23.25
CA ALA A 226 -12.75 -2.39 22.00
C ALA A 226 -13.59 -3.12 20.96
N ALA A 227 -13.44 -4.45 20.86
CA ALA A 227 -14.17 -5.27 19.91
C ALA A 227 -15.67 -5.29 20.25
N GLY A 228 -16.02 -5.51 21.51
CA GLY A 228 -17.40 -5.46 21.99
C GLY A 228 -18.04 -4.08 21.77
N ASN A 229 -17.31 -3.00 22.03
CA ASN A 229 -17.80 -1.64 21.80
C ASN A 229 -18.01 -1.32 20.31
N ALA A 230 -17.07 -1.71 19.43
CA ALA A 230 -17.24 -1.52 17.99
C ALA A 230 -18.47 -2.27 17.45
N VAL A 231 -18.67 -3.53 17.89
CA VAL A 231 -19.85 -4.32 17.55
C VAL A 231 -21.13 -3.70 18.10
N LYS A 232 -21.11 -3.19 19.34
CA LYS A 232 -22.23 -2.49 19.95
C LYS A 232 -22.63 -1.25 19.15
N TYR A 233 -21.67 -0.43 18.74
CA TYR A 233 -21.93 0.75 17.92
C TYR A 233 -22.47 0.39 16.54
N CYS A 234 -21.89 -0.63 15.90
CA CYS A 234 -22.37 -1.12 14.61
C CYS A 234 -23.82 -1.62 14.69
N ASN A 235 -24.16 -2.41 15.72
CA ASN A 235 -25.52 -2.90 15.94
C ASN A 235 -26.52 -1.78 16.28
N GLY A 236 -26.05 -0.68 16.90
CA GLY A 236 -26.89 0.47 17.22
C GLY A 236 -27.48 1.18 16.00
N SER A 237 -26.87 1.00 14.83
CA SER A 237 -27.32 1.57 13.56
C SER A 237 -28.26 0.65 12.76
N ILE A 238 -28.47 -0.60 13.21
CA ILE A 238 -29.28 -1.59 12.51
C ILE A 238 -30.72 -1.55 13.06
N SER A 239 -31.70 -1.31 12.18
CA SER A 239 -33.12 -1.48 12.52
C SER A 239 -33.38 -2.94 12.90
N GLN A 240 -34.08 -3.17 14.03
CA GLN A 240 -34.28 -4.49 14.63
C GLN A 240 -34.54 -5.59 13.58
N GLY A 241 -33.59 -6.50 13.46
CA GLY A 241 -33.55 -7.58 12.48
C GLY A 241 -32.28 -8.40 12.68
N GLU A 242 -32.28 -9.64 12.20
CA GLU A 242 -31.31 -10.72 12.46
C GLU A 242 -29.84 -10.44 12.05
N LYS A 243 -29.50 -9.20 11.71
CA LYS A 243 -28.18 -8.81 11.23
C LYS A 243 -27.28 -8.44 12.40
N THR A 244 -26.43 -9.38 12.79
CA THR A 244 -25.38 -9.13 13.78
C THR A 244 -24.14 -8.55 13.11
N CYS A 245 -23.59 -7.48 13.65
CA CYS A 245 -22.26 -7.02 13.30
C CYS A 245 -21.18 -7.98 13.83
N LYS A 246 -20.11 -8.14 13.05
CA LYS A 246 -18.91 -8.89 13.41
C LYS A 246 -17.66 -8.03 13.20
N VAL A 247 -16.57 -8.37 13.87
CA VAL A 247 -15.32 -7.61 13.78
C VAL A 247 -14.65 -7.86 12.44
N LEU A 248 -14.39 -6.77 11.71
CA LEU A 248 -13.63 -6.73 10.45
C LEU A 248 -12.15 -6.48 10.70
N ALA A 249 -11.83 -5.55 11.59
CA ALA A 249 -10.45 -5.18 11.90
C ALA A 249 -10.22 -4.98 13.40
N LEU A 250 -9.02 -5.32 13.85
CA LEU A 250 -8.48 -4.98 15.16
C LEU A 250 -7.24 -4.12 14.93
N LYS A 251 -7.21 -2.93 15.53
CA LYS A 251 -6.22 -1.89 15.20
C LYS A 251 -6.23 -1.62 13.69
N ARG A 252 -5.12 -1.84 12.99
CA ARG A 252 -5.04 -1.68 11.53
C ARG A 252 -5.04 -3.02 10.78
N ASP A 253 -5.22 -4.12 11.52
CA ASP A 253 -5.17 -5.46 10.95
C ASP A 253 -6.59 -5.94 10.64
N VAL A 254 -6.83 -6.29 9.37
CA VAL A 254 -8.09 -6.95 8.97
C VAL A 254 -8.05 -8.39 9.48
N VAL A 255 -8.98 -8.72 10.39
CA VAL A 255 -9.07 -10.04 11.03
C VAL A 255 -10.21 -10.91 10.48
N TRP A 256 -11.00 -10.38 9.55
CA TRP A 256 -12.12 -11.10 8.93
C TRP A 256 -11.68 -12.38 8.22
N LYS A 257 -12.37 -13.49 8.48
CA LYS A 257 -12.07 -14.82 7.93
C LYS A 257 -12.83 -15.06 6.62
N GLY A 258 -12.40 -14.39 5.55
CA GLY A 258 -13.00 -14.56 4.22
C GLY A 258 -12.65 -13.42 3.28
N ARG A 259 -13.22 -13.44 2.08
CA ARG A 259 -13.02 -12.38 1.09
C ARG A 259 -13.86 -11.17 1.46
N VAL A 260 -13.26 -9.98 1.45
CA VAL A 260 -13.96 -8.70 1.63
C VAL A 260 -13.85 -7.91 0.33
N LEU A 261 -14.98 -7.61 -0.28
CA LEU A 261 -15.11 -6.85 -1.53
C LEU A 261 -15.79 -5.51 -1.25
N ILE A 262 -15.54 -4.52 -2.10
CA ILE A 262 -16.27 -3.24 -2.07
C ILE A 262 -17.29 -3.29 -3.21
N SER A 263 -18.56 -3.00 -2.90
CA SER A 263 -19.62 -2.93 -3.90
C SER A 263 -19.33 -1.79 -4.88
N PRO A 264 -19.42 -2.01 -6.20
CA PRO A 264 -19.36 -0.93 -7.17
C PRO A 264 -20.54 0.03 -6.95
N VAL A 265 -20.28 1.33 -7.16
CA VAL A 265 -21.31 2.37 -7.18
C VAL A 265 -22.28 2.05 -8.31
N LYS A 266 -23.58 1.99 -8.00
CA LYS A 266 -24.63 1.87 -9.01
C LYS A 266 -25.04 3.25 -9.49
#